data_AF-A0AA97AF39-F1
#
_entry.id   AF-A0AA97AF39-F1
#
_cell.length_a   1.000
_cell.length_b   1.000
_cell.length_c   1.000
_cell.angle_alpha   90.00
_cell.angle_beta   90.00
_cell.angle_gamma   90.00
#
_symmetry.space_group_name_H-M   'P 1'
#
loop_
_entity.id
_entity.type
_entity.pdbx_description
1 polymer ?
#
loop_
_entity_poly.entity_id
_entity_poly.type
_entity_poly.pdbx_seq_one_letter_code
_entity_poly.pdbx_strand_id
1 'polypeptide(L)'
;MKILQIGSQDWSQGKELPADLEWLYTSAEGITDLLQELNDAALAKTPAEKLAEMGENPKVPLYFTGILVTDSLSEKQLEPLMNNIEAYAVFMTENVEVFDIAPTGFYRRKVMSYLPIQGSQEELIAFLHMNLFSGQYGAKLKIPEIDVNPNFTGQVDYEGNVGVTFTGDFWENFQPLMTFRYNLGTFPMSLEIWLEYIKNGDCELRLELDLIRKGSLADVFEKQILSEEEMKEPYVLAPHPEVGFYSVSVSARGTGSIKTGVLHWRYSRSGLGRFVLGGKRHSDAKRQEIFHYFNPGDMKPPLNVYFSGFRGAEGFEGFFMMKRLGAPFLLVADPRLEGGCFYSGTDELEEGVQKAIEDALDYLGFEKQQLILSGLSMGAFGGLYYSSYFNPHAVIVGKPFTNLGETVSNLKLKRPGEFETSGDMIRNVVGGADSASVEAFNQRFWDKFGESDFHTTQFAIAYMEQDDYDGNAMERLIDYLADKDVHIFCKGYEGRHNDNSRAINRWFMAQYHKILKNDFGRDM
;
A
#
# COMPACT_ATOMS: atom_id res chain seq x y z
N MET A 1 -22.64 6.26 -1.29
CA MET A 1 -21.97 5.56 -0.17
C MET A 1 -23.05 4.95 0.71
N LYS A 2 -22.94 3.68 1.12
CA LYS A 2 -23.96 3.01 1.96
C LYS A 2 -23.36 2.65 3.31
N ILE A 3 -23.87 3.21 4.40
CA ILE A 3 -23.39 2.93 5.77
C ILE A 3 -24.54 2.32 6.56
N LEU A 4 -24.26 1.24 7.28
CA LEU A 4 -25.20 0.59 8.20
C LEU A 4 -24.83 0.92 9.64
N GLN A 5 -25.74 1.54 10.37
CA GLN A 5 -25.66 1.68 11.81
C GLN A 5 -26.41 0.54 12.51
N ILE A 6 -25.78 -0.06 13.52
CA ILE A 6 -26.37 -1.11 14.37
C ILE A 6 -26.43 -0.58 15.81
N GLY A 7 -27.64 -0.40 16.33
CA GLY A 7 -27.86 0.10 17.68
C GLY A 7 -29.35 0.33 18.01
N SER A 8 -29.60 1.01 19.13
CA SER A 8 -30.92 1.26 19.74
C SER A 8 -31.50 2.63 19.39
N GLN A 9 -30.66 3.56 18.91
CA GLN A 9 -31.06 4.88 18.43
C GLN A 9 -30.57 5.12 17.00
N ASP A 10 -31.47 5.49 16.09
CA ASP A 10 -31.12 5.93 14.74
C ASP A 10 -30.47 7.31 14.76
N TRP A 11 -29.18 7.37 14.42
CA TRP A 11 -28.41 8.61 14.40
C TRP A 11 -28.76 9.51 13.22
N SER A 12 -29.47 9.04 12.18
CA SER A 12 -29.88 9.91 11.08
C SER A 12 -31.09 10.78 11.40
N GLN A 13 -31.87 10.41 12.42
CA GLN A 13 -33.11 11.13 12.77
C GLN A 13 -32.83 12.60 13.10
N GLY A 14 -33.56 13.49 12.43
CA GLY A 14 -33.47 14.93 12.64
C GLY A 14 -32.22 15.61 12.07
N LYS A 15 -31.43 14.91 11.24
CA LYS A 15 -30.19 15.43 10.64
C LYS A 15 -30.31 15.56 9.11
N GLU A 16 -29.63 16.56 8.55
CA GLU A 16 -29.45 16.68 7.10
C GLU A 16 -28.19 15.91 6.69
N LEU A 17 -28.36 14.83 5.92
CA LEU A 17 -27.26 13.98 5.47
C LEU A 17 -26.80 14.37 4.05
N PRO A 18 -25.51 14.16 3.72
CA PRO A 18 -25.02 14.32 2.35
C PRO A 18 -25.86 13.53 1.33
N ALA A 19 -26.14 14.13 0.18
CA ALA A 19 -27.06 13.55 -0.81
C ALA A 19 -26.58 12.19 -1.38
N ASP A 20 -25.28 11.93 -1.35
CA ASP A 20 -24.67 10.68 -1.80
C ASP A 20 -24.50 9.64 -0.67
N LEU A 21 -24.90 9.96 0.57
CA LEU A 21 -24.85 9.08 1.72
C LEU A 21 -26.22 8.40 1.95
N GLU A 22 -26.25 7.08 1.78
CA GLU A 22 -27.35 6.21 2.17
C GLU A 22 -27.06 5.67 3.58
N TRP A 23 -27.69 6.28 4.60
CA TRP A 23 -27.62 5.83 5.98
C TRP A 23 -28.75 4.84 6.27
N LEU A 24 -28.38 3.62 6.62
CA LEU A 24 -29.28 2.56 7.02
C LEU A 24 -29.12 2.31 8.51
N TYR A 25 -30.20 1.92 9.18
CA TYR A 25 -30.22 1.71 10.61
C TYR A 25 -31.04 0.47 10.95
N THR A 26 -30.58 -0.31 11.93
CA THR A 26 -31.34 -1.41 12.52
C THR A 26 -30.83 -1.75 13.93
N SER A 27 -31.63 -2.44 14.73
CA SER A 27 -31.13 -3.07 15.96
C SER A 27 -30.35 -4.34 15.64
N ALA A 28 -29.59 -4.87 16.59
CA ALA A 28 -28.83 -6.09 16.38
C ALA A 28 -29.73 -7.30 16.04
N GLU A 29 -30.97 -7.34 16.54
CA GLU A 29 -31.97 -8.37 16.21
C GLU A 29 -32.56 -8.19 14.80
N GLY A 30 -32.67 -6.95 14.32
CA GLY A 30 -33.27 -6.62 13.03
C GLY A 30 -32.35 -6.75 11.82
N ILE A 31 -31.10 -7.20 11.99
CA ILE A 31 -30.12 -7.32 10.91
C ILE A 31 -30.62 -8.26 9.80
N THR A 32 -31.18 -9.42 10.17
CA THR A 32 -31.64 -10.42 9.19
C THR A 32 -32.82 -9.89 8.39
N ASP A 33 -33.77 -9.24 9.05
CA ASP A 33 -34.95 -8.66 8.41
C ASP A 33 -34.54 -7.53 7.45
N LEU A 34 -33.64 -6.63 7.87
CA LEU A 34 -33.10 -5.58 7.01
C LEU A 34 -32.42 -6.15 5.75
N LEU A 35 -31.59 -7.18 5.90
CA LEU A 35 -30.93 -7.80 4.76
C LEU A 35 -31.92 -8.42 3.78
N GLN A 36 -33.01 -9.02 4.28
CA GLN A 36 -34.08 -9.55 3.45
C GLN A 36 -34.82 -8.43 2.70
N GLU A 37 -35.18 -7.34 3.39
CA GLU A 37 -35.83 -6.17 2.78
C GLU A 37 -34.97 -5.54 1.68
N LEU A 38 -33.67 -5.36 1.95
CA LEU A 38 -32.73 -4.83 0.96
C LEU A 38 -32.58 -5.77 -0.25
N ASN A 39 -32.58 -7.08 -0.02
CA ASN A 39 -32.54 -8.07 -1.09
C ASN A 39 -33.81 -8.00 -1.94
N ASP A 40 -34.99 -7.97 -1.33
CA ASP A 40 -36.27 -7.90 -2.03
C ASP A 40 -36.39 -6.60 -2.85
N ALA A 41 -35.95 -5.48 -2.28
CA ALA A 41 -35.89 -4.20 -2.99
C ALA A 41 -34.90 -4.23 -4.18
N ALA A 42 -33.80 -4.95 -4.06
CA ALA A 42 -32.83 -5.13 -5.14
C ALA A 42 -33.37 -6.06 -6.24
N LEU A 43 -34.06 -7.15 -5.87
CA LEU A 43 -34.73 -8.05 -6.79
C LEU A 43 -35.83 -7.35 -7.59
N ALA A 44 -36.63 -6.51 -6.94
CA ALA A 44 -37.68 -5.73 -7.60
C ALA A 44 -37.14 -4.77 -8.68
N LYS A 45 -35.86 -4.38 -8.59
CA LYS A 45 -35.16 -3.54 -9.57
C LYS A 45 -34.35 -4.35 -10.60
N THR A 46 -34.26 -5.67 -10.43
CA THR A 46 -33.46 -6.54 -11.30
C THR A 46 -34.29 -6.91 -12.54
N PRO A 47 -33.73 -6.78 -13.77
CA PRO A 47 -34.43 -7.19 -14.98
C PRO A 47 -34.86 -8.66 -14.96
N ALA A 48 -36.04 -8.97 -15.50
CA ALA A 48 -36.61 -10.32 -15.50
C ALA A 48 -35.68 -11.39 -16.11
N GLU A 49 -34.89 -11.00 -17.11
CA GLU A 49 -33.88 -11.87 -17.76
C GLU A 49 -32.81 -12.32 -16.77
N LYS A 50 -32.29 -11.42 -15.94
CA LYS A 50 -31.29 -11.75 -14.91
C LYS A 50 -31.90 -12.56 -13.78
N LEU A 51 -33.14 -12.27 -13.39
CA LEU A 51 -33.85 -13.03 -12.35
C LEU A 51 -34.05 -14.49 -12.76
N ALA A 52 -34.33 -14.75 -14.05
CA ALA A 52 -34.48 -16.11 -14.58
C ALA A 52 -33.19 -16.94 -14.49
N GLU A 53 -32.02 -16.30 -14.49
CA GLU A 53 -30.71 -16.96 -14.37
C GLU A 53 -30.32 -17.26 -12.91
N MET A 54 -31.00 -16.65 -11.93
CA MET A 54 -30.59 -16.70 -10.51
C MET A 54 -31.14 -17.90 -9.72
N GLY A 55 -31.99 -18.73 -10.32
CA GLY A 55 -32.52 -19.96 -9.69
C GLY A 55 -33.57 -19.72 -8.58
N GLU A 56 -33.82 -20.75 -7.76
CA GLU A 56 -34.72 -20.67 -6.61
C GLU A 56 -34.08 -19.87 -5.45
N ASN A 57 -34.83 -18.91 -4.88
CA ASN A 57 -34.36 -17.93 -3.89
C ASN A 57 -33.20 -17.02 -4.37
N PRO A 58 -33.45 -16.16 -5.38
CA PRO A 58 -32.42 -15.30 -5.94
C PRO A 58 -31.88 -14.33 -4.88
N LYS A 59 -30.56 -14.23 -4.76
CA LYS A 59 -29.88 -13.27 -3.88
C LYS A 59 -29.08 -12.28 -4.70
N VAL A 60 -29.32 -10.99 -4.48
CA VAL A 60 -28.49 -9.93 -5.07
C VAL A 60 -27.31 -9.67 -4.14
N PRO A 61 -26.07 -9.59 -4.64
CA PRO A 61 -24.93 -9.20 -3.81
C PRO A 61 -25.16 -7.82 -3.17
N LEU A 62 -25.32 -7.79 -1.85
CA LEU A 62 -25.44 -6.57 -1.06
C LEU A 62 -24.08 -6.23 -0.44
N TYR A 63 -23.66 -4.98 -0.56
CA TYR A 63 -22.40 -4.50 0.02
C TYR A 63 -22.61 -3.17 0.73
N PHE A 64 -22.11 -3.09 1.96
CA PHE A 64 -22.00 -1.86 2.73
C PHE A 64 -20.60 -1.28 2.56
N THR A 65 -20.51 0.05 2.52
CA THR A 65 -19.22 0.76 2.53
C THR A 65 -18.60 0.78 3.92
N GLY A 66 -19.43 0.86 4.96
CA GLY A 66 -19.03 0.78 6.36
C GLY A 66 -20.18 0.35 7.26
N ILE A 67 -19.84 -0.19 8.41
CA ILE A 67 -20.78 -0.51 9.49
C ILE A 67 -20.34 0.22 10.75
N LEU A 68 -21.27 0.88 11.44
CA LEU A 68 -21.06 1.52 12.73
C LEU A 68 -21.88 0.80 13.80
N VAL A 69 -21.22 0.21 14.78
CA VAL A 69 -21.84 -0.41 15.95
C VAL A 69 -21.84 0.58 17.10
N THR A 70 -23.04 0.96 17.57
CA THR A 70 -23.21 2.00 18.60
C THR A 70 -23.69 1.46 19.94
N ASP A 71 -24.03 0.17 20.03
CA ASP A 71 -24.37 -0.53 21.27
C ASP A 71 -23.64 -1.88 21.37
N SER A 72 -23.36 -2.30 22.61
CA SER A 72 -22.72 -3.59 22.87
C SER A 72 -23.62 -4.77 22.47
N LEU A 73 -23.02 -5.78 21.85
CA LEU A 73 -23.74 -6.94 21.28
C LEU A 73 -22.88 -8.21 21.29
N SER A 74 -23.53 -9.36 21.13
CA SER A 74 -22.82 -10.64 20.93
C SER A 74 -22.34 -10.75 19.49
N GLU A 75 -21.11 -11.22 19.26
CA GLU A 75 -20.53 -11.37 17.91
C GLU A 75 -21.45 -12.15 16.96
N LYS A 76 -22.17 -13.16 17.48
CA LYS A 76 -23.09 -14.00 16.71
C LYS A 76 -24.17 -13.20 15.96
N GLN A 77 -24.56 -12.04 16.48
CA GLN A 77 -25.56 -11.18 15.84
C GLN A 77 -25.05 -10.55 14.54
N LEU A 78 -23.72 -10.43 14.37
CA LEU A 78 -23.08 -9.86 13.18
C LEU A 78 -22.83 -10.89 12.07
N GLU A 79 -22.87 -12.20 12.38
CA GLU A 79 -22.61 -13.26 11.40
C GLU A 79 -23.41 -13.17 10.08
N PRO A 80 -24.70 -12.75 10.07
CA PRO A 80 -25.43 -12.55 8.81
C PRO A 80 -24.76 -11.57 7.84
N LEU A 81 -23.95 -10.63 8.33
CA LEU A 81 -23.26 -9.60 7.56
C LEU A 81 -21.91 -10.07 6.99
N MET A 82 -21.48 -11.30 7.27
CA MET A 82 -20.13 -11.80 6.95
C MET A 82 -19.73 -11.60 5.48
N ASN A 83 -20.68 -11.66 4.55
CA ASN A 83 -20.41 -11.51 3.12
C ASN A 83 -20.79 -10.13 2.56
N ASN A 84 -21.25 -9.20 3.39
CA ASN A 84 -21.76 -7.89 2.97
C ASN A 84 -20.83 -6.72 3.30
N ILE A 85 -19.71 -6.97 3.98
CA ILE A 85 -18.76 -5.94 4.40
C ILE A 85 -17.32 -6.42 4.24
N GLU A 86 -16.41 -5.49 3.95
CA GLU A 86 -14.97 -5.75 3.87
C GLU A 86 -14.32 -5.77 5.25
N ALA A 87 -13.15 -6.41 5.37
CA ALA A 87 -12.31 -6.21 6.55
C ALA A 87 -11.96 -4.72 6.74
N TYR A 88 -11.81 -4.30 8.00
CA TYR A 88 -11.53 -2.92 8.43
C TYR A 88 -12.62 -1.88 8.13
N ALA A 89 -13.81 -2.33 7.72
CA ALA A 89 -14.94 -1.45 7.42
C ALA A 89 -16.06 -1.56 8.48
N VAL A 90 -15.73 -2.06 9.67
CA VAL A 90 -16.66 -2.17 10.79
C VAL A 90 -16.07 -1.44 11.99
N PHE A 91 -16.79 -0.43 12.46
CA PHE A 91 -16.34 0.52 13.47
C PHE A 91 -17.23 0.47 14.70
N MET A 92 -16.64 0.70 15.87
CA MET A 92 -17.34 0.80 17.15
C MET A 92 -17.14 2.19 17.74
N THR A 93 -18.16 2.72 18.39
CA THR A 93 -18.02 3.94 19.21
C THR A 93 -17.34 3.62 20.53
N GLU A 94 -16.91 4.65 21.26
CA GLU A 94 -16.35 4.48 22.59
C GLU A 94 -17.34 3.75 23.52
N ASN A 95 -16.83 2.87 24.39
CA ASN A 95 -17.59 2.06 25.36
C ASN A 95 -18.48 0.95 24.78
N VAL A 96 -18.50 0.75 23.47
CA VAL A 96 -19.15 -0.42 22.86
C VAL A 96 -18.26 -1.64 23.03
N GLU A 97 -18.85 -2.75 23.45
CA GLU A 97 -18.18 -4.04 23.61
C GLU A 97 -18.86 -5.10 22.73
N VAL A 98 -18.05 -5.87 22.02
CA VAL A 98 -18.49 -7.10 21.37
C VAL A 98 -18.03 -8.28 22.23
N PHE A 99 -18.98 -9.06 22.71
CA PHE A 99 -18.72 -10.22 23.56
C PHE A 99 -18.97 -11.54 22.80
N ASP A 100 -18.61 -12.66 23.42
CA ASP A 100 -18.65 -14.01 22.83
C ASP A 100 -17.81 -14.17 21.54
N ILE A 101 -16.67 -13.47 21.46
CA ILE A 101 -15.80 -13.48 20.28
C ILE A 101 -15.24 -14.89 20.03
N ALA A 102 -15.59 -15.46 18.89
CA ALA A 102 -15.09 -16.73 18.40
C ALA A 102 -13.68 -16.58 17.81
N PRO A 103 -12.81 -17.59 17.93
CA PRO A 103 -11.45 -17.54 17.40
C PRO A 103 -11.33 -17.30 15.89
N THR A 104 -12.40 -17.54 15.12
CA THR A 104 -12.47 -17.32 13.66
C THR A 104 -13.77 -16.60 13.25
N GLY A 105 -14.41 -15.91 14.20
CA GLY A 105 -15.69 -15.25 14.00
C GLY A 105 -15.59 -13.91 13.28
N PHE A 106 -16.74 -13.26 13.12
CA PHE A 106 -16.90 -11.96 12.46
C PHE A 106 -15.91 -10.89 12.95
N TYR A 107 -15.68 -10.74 14.25
CA TYR A 107 -14.84 -9.70 14.84
C TYR A 107 -13.41 -9.77 14.29
N ARG A 108 -12.84 -10.98 14.26
CA ARG A 108 -11.48 -11.20 13.75
C ARG A 108 -11.42 -11.12 12.24
N ARG A 109 -12.37 -11.75 11.55
CA ARG A 109 -12.40 -11.76 10.07
C ARG A 109 -12.63 -10.39 9.47
N LYS A 110 -13.38 -9.52 10.17
CA LYS A 110 -13.62 -8.12 9.75
C LYS A 110 -12.69 -7.12 10.40
N VAL A 111 -11.81 -7.56 11.29
CA VAL A 111 -10.85 -6.71 12.01
C VAL A 111 -11.54 -5.46 12.56
N MET A 112 -12.61 -5.70 13.34
CA MET A 112 -13.42 -4.63 13.92
C MET A 112 -12.54 -3.72 14.77
N SER A 113 -12.74 -2.41 14.67
CA SER A 113 -11.96 -1.43 15.42
C SER A 113 -12.83 -0.33 16.01
N TYR A 114 -12.32 0.36 17.01
CA TYR A 114 -12.92 1.62 17.45
C TYR A 114 -12.69 2.72 16.40
N LEU A 115 -13.57 3.71 16.38
CA LEU A 115 -13.31 4.95 15.64
C LEU A 115 -12.08 5.66 16.24
N PRO A 116 -11.22 6.24 15.40
CA PRO A 116 -10.02 6.94 15.87
C PRO A 116 -10.33 8.34 16.45
N ILE A 117 -11.59 8.77 16.37
CA ILE A 117 -12.06 10.06 16.88
C ILE A 117 -13.24 9.85 17.82
N GLN A 118 -13.42 10.82 18.71
CA GLN A 118 -14.61 10.99 19.54
C GLN A 118 -15.31 12.28 19.12
N GLY A 119 -16.63 12.32 19.28
CA GLY A 119 -17.43 13.49 18.90
C GLY A 119 -18.92 13.22 18.98
N SER A 120 -19.69 14.24 18.61
CA SER A 120 -21.12 14.15 18.36
C SER A 120 -21.46 13.17 17.24
N GLN A 121 -22.72 12.73 17.16
CA GLN A 121 -23.20 11.84 16.11
C GLN A 121 -22.95 12.44 14.72
N GLU A 122 -23.17 13.75 14.58
CA GLU A 122 -22.93 14.54 13.38
C GLU A 122 -21.46 14.49 12.94
N GLU A 123 -20.53 14.70 13.86
CA GLU A 123 -19.08 14.67 13.58
C GLU A 123 -18.62 13.27 13.16
N LEU A 124 -19.14 12.23 13.80
CA LEU A 124 -18.82 10.84 13.46
C LEU A 124 -19.40 10.43 12.11
N ILE A 125 -20.63 10.85 11.78
CA ILE A 125 -21.24 10.62 10.46
C ILE A 125 -20.41 11.34 9.38
N ALA A 126 -20.04 12.59 9.59
CA ALA A 126 -19.22 13.36 8.66
C ALA A 126 -17.83 12.74 8.46
N PHE A 127 -17.22 12.27 9.56
CA PHE A 127 -15.94 11.56 9.50
C PHE A 127 -16.02 10.28 8.66
N LEU A 128 -17.05 9.45 8.86
CA LEU A 128 -17.24 8.23 8.07
C LEU A 128 -17.50 8.57 6.59
N HIS A 129 -18.36 9.55 6.31
CA HIS A 129 -18.64 9.99 4.94
C HIS A 129 -17.37 10.45 4.21
N MET A 130 -16.51 11.21 4.88
CA MET A 130 -15.27 11.70 4.28
C MET A 130 -14.23 10.59 4.06
N ASN A 131 -14.11 9.62 4.97
CA ASN A 131 -12.98 8.68 5.00
C ASN A 131 -13.27 7.29 4.40
N LEU A 132 -14.54 6.95 4.13
CA LEU A 132 -14.94 5.67 3.54
C LEU A 132 -15.04 5.71 2.01
N PHE A 133 -14.32 6.62 1.35
CA PHE A 133 -14.27 6.67 -0.12
C PHE A 133 -13.68 5.38 -0.73
N SER A 134 -14.10 5.07 -1.96
CA SER A 134 -13.56 3.94 -2.73
C SER A 134 -12.21 4.25 -3.36
N GLY A 135 -11.36 3.25 -3.47
CA GLY A 135 -10.08 3.35 -4.18
C GLY A 135 -8.95 3.87 -3.31
N GLN A 136 -7.84 4.19 -3.97
CA GLN A 136 -6.59 4.62 -3.36
C GLN A 136 -5.84 5.50 -4.36
N TYR A 137 -5.09 6.46 -3.86
CA TYR A 137 -4.19 7.26 -4.70
C TYR A 137 -3.08 7.88 -3.86
N GLY A 138 -1.92 8.01 -4.48
CA GLY A 138 -0.83 8.86 -4.02
C GLY A 138 0.09 9.21 -5.17
N ALA A 139 0.81 10.31 -5.02
CA ALA A 139 1.83 10.76 -5.94
C ALA A 139 2.88 11.61 -5.19
N LYS A 140 3.81 12.19 -5.95
CA LYS A 140 4.97 12.91 -5.40
C LYS A 140 5.10 14.27 -6.08
N LEU A 141 5.51 15.29 -5.32
CA LEU A 141 6.25 16.42 -5.90
C LEU A 141 7.71 16.00 -6.01
N LYS A 142 8.28 16.12 -7.21
CA LYS A 142 9.50 15.41 -7.59
C LYS A 142 10.74 16.29 -7.48
N ILE A 143 11.91 15.66 -7.34
CA ILE A 143 13.21 16.35 -7.29
C ILE A 143 13.47 17.27 -8.51
N PRO A 144 13.20 16.86 -9.77
CA PRO A 144 13.42 17.74 -10.93
C PRO A 144 12.51 18.98 -10.98
N GLU A 145 11.51 19.03 -10.09
CA GLU A 145 10.52 20.10 -9.99
C GLU A 145 10.85 21.07 -8.84
N ILE A 146 12.05 20.97 -8.26
CA ILE A 146 12.53 21.85 -7.21
C ILE A 146 13.19 23.09 -7.84
N ASP A 147 12.81 24.27 -7.34
CA ASP A 147 13.51 25.52 -7.58
C ASP A 147 14.23 25.95 -6.29
N VAL A 148 15.56 26.08 -6.37
CA VAL A 148 16.41 26.50 -5.24
C VAL A 148 16.33 28.01 -5.06
N ASN A 149 16.32 28.49 -3.81
CA ASN A 149 16.37 29.92 -3.55
C ASN A 149 17.67 30.52 -4.13
N PRO A 150 17.59 31.51 -5.03
CA PRO A 150 18.77 32.10 -5.68
C PRO A 150 19.70 32.84 -4.71
N ASN A 151 19.25 33.14 -3.50
CA ASN A 151 20.06 33.78 -2.47
C ASN A 151 20.83 32.79 -1.59
N PHE A 152 20.59 31.47 -1.73
CA PHE A 152 21.36 30.46 -1.01
C PHE A 152 22.80 30.42 -1.57
N THR A 153 23.80 30.61 -0.70
CA THR A 153 25.21 30.71 -1.08
C THR A 153 26.01 29.44 -0.78
N GLY A 154 25.38 28.42 -0.18
CA GLY A 154 26.01 27.13 0.09
C GLY A 154 26.11 26.23 -1.15
N GLN A 155 26.55 25.00 -0.92
CA GLN A 155 26.66 23.97 -1.94
C GLN A 155 25.30 23.27 -2.14
N VAL A 156 24.97 22.97 -3.40
CA VAL A 156 23.78 22.21 -3.79
C VAL A 156 24.20 21.03 -4.67
N ASP A 157 23.97 19.81 -4.21
CA ASP A 157 24.31 18.58 -4.92
C ASP A 157 23.06 17.77 -5.22
N TYR A 158 22.85 17.41 -6.49
CA TYR A 158 21.76 16.53 -6.92
C TYR A 158 22.27 15.09 -7.05
N GLU A 159 21.65 14.17 -6.31
CA GLU A 159 21.93 12.73 -6.39
C GLU A 159 20.86 12.02 -7.23
N GLY A 160 20.82 12.33 -8.53
CA GLY A 160 19.74 11.85 -9.40
C GLY A 160 18.37 12.28 -8.87
N ASN A 161 17.41 11.35 -8.83
CA ASN A 161 16.10 11.56 -8.19
C ASN A 161 16.03 11.01 -6.75
N VAL A 162 17.16 10.62 -6.14
CA VAL A 162 17.21 10.18 -4.74
C VAL A 162 17.03 11.37 -3.79
N GLY A 163 17.60 12.53 -4.14
CA GLY A 163 17.43 13.74 -3.37
C GLY A 163 18.38 14.87 -3.77
N VAL A 164 18.18 16.03 -3.18
CA VAL A 164 19.04 17.21 -3.30
C VAL A 164 19.61 17.56 -1.93
N THR A 165 20.94 17.71 -1.86
CA THR A 165 21.67 18.01 -0.63
C THR A 165 22.13 19.45 -0.64
N PHE A 166 21.72 20.21 0.38
CA PHE A 166 22.15 21.58 0.63
C PHE A 166 23.14 21.60 1.78
N THR A 167 24.33 22.16 1.58
CA THR A 167 25.37 22.24 2.62
C THR A 167 25.87 23.66 2.78
N GLY A 168 25.80 24.22 4.00
CA GLY A 168 26.26 25.58 4.27
C GLY A 168 25.53 26.25 5.43
N ASP A 169 25.53 27.59 5.38
CA ASP A 169 24.78 28.46 6.30
C ASP A 169 23.40 28.78 5.70
N PHE A 170 22.34 28.46 6.45
CA PHE A 170 20.94 28.66 6.11
C PHE A 170 20.34 29.89 6.80
N TRP A 171 21.14 30.91 7.14
CA TRP A 171 20.69 32.13 7.83
C TRP A 171 20.34 31.90 9.31
N GLU A 172 20.28 33.00 10.08
CA GLU A 172 19.93 32.99 11.50
C GLU A 172 18.44 32.67 11.74
N ASN A 173 17.57 33.21 10.87
CA ASN A 173 16.12 33.00 10.92
C ASN A 173 15.69 32.13 9.74
N PHE A 174 14.58 31.41 9.89
CA PHE A 174 14.02 30.61 8.80
C PHE A 174 13.83 31.45 7.54
N GLN A 175 14.44 31.00 6.44
CA GLN A 175 14.24 31.52 5.09
C GLN A 175 13.90 30.37 4.14
N PRO A 176 13.14 30.61 3.06
CA PRO A 176 12.91 29.60 2.03
C PRO A 176 14.24 29.09 1.48
N LEU A 177 14.49 27.79 1.54
CA LEU A 177 15.66 27.13 0.94
C LEU A 177 15.33 26.68 -0.48
N MET A 178 14.13 26.13 -0.66
CA MET A 178 13.64 25.62 -1.94
C MET A 178 12.12 25.67 -2.01
N THR A 179 11.57 25.61 -3.22
CA THR A 179 10.14 25.46 -3.48
C THR A 179 9.89 24.38 -4.52
N PHE A 180 8.77 23.67 -4.41
CA PHE A 180 8.30 22.81 -5.51
C PHE A 180 7.54 23.67 -6.52
N ARG A 181 7.94 23.61 -7.79
CA ARG A 181 7.38 24.41 -8.87
C ARG A 181 5.89 24.16 -9.11
N TYR A 182 5.42 22.95 -8.82
CA TYR A 182 4.03 22.55 -9.00
C TYR A 182 3.28 22.50 -7.67
N ASN A 183 2.00 22.86 -7.75
CA ASN A 183 1.10 22.92 -6.61
C ASN A 183 0.46 21.56 -6.31
N LEU A 184 0.04 21.37 -5.06
CA LEU A 184 -0.87 20.30 -4.67
C LEU A 184 -2.32 20.74 -4.89
N GLY A 185 -3.13 19.90 -5.53
CA GLY A 185 -4.57 20.15 -5.69
C GLY A 185 -5.37 19.95 -4.40
N THR A 186 -6.63 20.36 -4.40
CA THR A 186 -7.60 20.03 -3.35
C THR A 186 -8.54 18.92 -3.80
N PHE A 187 -9.01 18.11 -2.85
CA PHE A 187 -9.89 16.97 -3.12
C PHE A 187 -11.03 16.90 -2.08
N PRO A 188 -12.11 16.14 -2.34
CA PRO A 188 -13.19 15.97 -1.36
C PRO A 188 -12.77 15.27 -0.07
N MET A 189 -11.70 14.48 -0.09
CA MET A 189 -11.08 13.87 1.08
C MET A 189 -9.83 14.64 1.51
N SER A 190 -9.43 14.46 2.77
CA SER A 190 -8.16 14.98 3.28
C SER A 190 -6.97 14.42 2.50
N LEU A 191 -5.92 15.23 2.40
CA LEU A 191 -4.62 14.80 1.89
C LEU A 191 -3.69 14.47 3.04
N GLU A 192 -2.89 13.43 2.89
CA GLU A 192 -1.74 13.16 3.73
C GLU A 192 -0.48 13.60 2.98
N ILE A 193 0.45 14.29 3.65
CA ILE A 193 1.74 14.67 3.09
C ILE A 193 2.91 14.13 3.92
N TRP A 194 3.99 13.76 3.25
CA TRP A 194 5.20 13.24 3.87
C TRP A 194 6.44 13.68 3.09
N LEU A 195 7.29 14.51 3.71
CA LEU A 195 8.57 14.92 3.14
C LEU A 195 9.66 13.93 3.55
N GLU A 196 10.36 13.36 2.57
CA GLU A 196 11.62 12.66 2.81
C GLU A 196 12.73 13.70 3.09
N TYR A 197 13.46 13.56 4.19
CA TYR A 197 14.63 14.40 4.46
C TYR A 197 15.61 13.76 5.45
N ILE A 198 16.86 14.17 5.37
CA ILE A 198 17.92 13.84 6.34
C ILE A 198 18.65 15.14 6.66
N LYS A 199 19.00 15.36 7.93
CA LYS A 199 19.78 16.52 8.34
C LYS A 199 20.97 16.15 9.20
N ASN A 200 22.04 16.93 9.09
CA ASN A 200 23.26 16.81 9.89
C ASN A 200 23.78 18.19 10.28
N GLY A 201 24.27 18.35 11.51
CA GLY A 201 24.74 19.62 12.04
C GLY A 201 23.67 20.43 12.78
N ASP A 202 23.99 21.67 13.11
CA ASP A 202 23.12 22.58 13.86
C ASP A 202 22.21 23.35 12.89
N CYS A 203 21.34 22.62 12.22
CA CYS A 203 20.37 23.17 11.29
C CYS A 203 18.96 22.63 11.57
N GLU A 204 17.98 23.44 11.20
CA GLU A 204 16.56 23.14 11.32
C GLU A 204 15.87 23.38 9.98
N LEU A 205 14.88 22.57 9.65
CA LEU A 205 13.97 22.80 8.52
C LEU A 205 12.51 22.88 8.95
N ARG A 206 11.68 23.48 8.10
CA ARG A 206 10.22 23.46 8.22
C ARG A 206 9.58 23.42 6.84
N LEU A 207 8.40 22.81 6.74
CA LEU A 207 7.59 22.85 5.54
C LEU A 207 6.63 24.04 5.62
N GLU A 208 6.50 24.78 4.53
CA GLU A 208 5.59 25.92 4.42
C GLU A 208 4.59 25.65 3.29
N LEU A 209 3.31 25.75 3.62
CA LEU A 209 2.20 25.58 2.69
C LEU A 209 1.43 26.89 2.61
N ASP A 210 1.50 27.55 1.46
CA ASP A 210 0.62 28.69 1.16
C ASP A 210 -0.70 28.12 0.59
N LEU A 211 -1.79 28.28 1.35
CA LEU A 211 -3.13 27.85 0.95
C LEU A 211 -3.71 28.92 0.02
N ILE A 212 -3.81 28.66 -1.28
CA ILE A 212 -4.25 29.65 -2.25
C ILE A 212 -5.76 29.63 -2.40
N ARG A 213 -6.39 30.80 -2.36
CA ARG A 213 -7.85 30.96 -2.40
C ARG A 213 -8.41 30.42 -3.72
N LYS A 214 -9.54 29.70 -3.67
CA LYS A 214 -10.14 29.01 -4.80
C LYS A 214 -10.50 29.98 -5.92
N GLY A 215 -10.02 29.68 -7.13
CA GLY A 215 -10.20 30.53 -8.31
C GLY A 215 -9.25 31.74 -8.37
N SER A 216 -8.41 31.93 -7.36
CA SER A 216 -7.35 32.95 -7.38
C SER A 216 -6.08 32.41 -8.02
N LEU A 217 -5.27 33.32 -8.56
CA LEU A 217 -3.93 33.01 -9.08
C LEU A 217 -2.84 33.14 -8.01
N ALA A 218 -3.05 33.95 -6.97
CA ALA A 218 -2.00 34.28 -5.99
C ALA A 218 -2.50 34.75 -4.61
N ASP A 219 -3.81 34.85 -4.39
CA ASP A 219 -4.35 35.29 -3.10
C ASP A 219 -4.16 34.19 -2.05
N VAL A 220 -3.31 34.45 -1.06
CA VAL A 220 -3.03 33.52 0.03
C VAL A 220 -4.17 33.61 1.04
N PHE A 221 -4.94 32.54 1.17
CA PHE A 221 -5.97 32.39 2.18
C PHE A 221 -5.35 32.31 3.58
N GLU A 222 -4.39 31.40 3.73
CA GLU A 222 -3.72 31.09 5.00
C GLU A 222 -2.32 30.52 4.71
N LYS A 223 -1.43 30.60 5.69
CA LYS A 223 -0.14 29.93 5.67
C LYS A 223 -0.10 28.86 6.75
N GLN A 224 0.09 27.61 6.36
CA GLN A 224 0.34 26.51 7.27
C GLN A 224 1.85 26.25 7.33
N ILE A 225 2.43 26.30 8.53
CA ILE A 225 3.84 26.02 8.78
C ILE A 225 3.92 24.73 9.58
N LEU A 226 4.74 23.79 9.12
CA LEU A 226 5.00 22.52 9.80
C LEU A 226 6.45 22.46 10.27
N SER A 227 6.62 22.44 11.58
CA SER A 227 7.89 22.20 12.25
C SER A 227 8.39 20.76 12.04
N GLU A 228 9.65 20.49 12.38
CA GLU A 228 10.19 19.12 12.36
C GLU A 228 9.39 18.17 13.27
N GLU A 229 8.84 18.66 14.39
CA GLU A 229 8.00 17.89 15.29
C GLU A 229 6.70 17.44 14.60
N GLU A 230 6.02 18.37 13.91
CA GLU A 230 4.80 18.09 13.16
C GLU A 230 5.06 17.19 11.96
N MET A 231 6.29 17.21 11.43
CA MET A 231 6.73 16.34 10.35
C MET A 231 7.27 14.98 10.84
N LYS A 232 7.27 14.66 12.15
CA LYS A 232 7.70 13.31 12.60
C LYS A 232 6.81 12.20 12.04
N GLU A 233 5.51 12.48 11.91
CA GLU A 233 4.52 11.62 11.27
C GLU A 233 3.95 12.30 10.02
N PRO A 234 3.28 11.54 9.12
CA PRO A 234 2.57 12.13 8.01
C PRO A 234 1.52 13.15 8.47
N TYR A 235 1.53 14.33 7.87
CA TYR A 235 0.61 15.41 8.22
C TYR A 235 -0.66 15.33 7.38
N VAL A 236 -1.83 15.51 8.01
CA VAL A 236 -3.12 15.45 7.32
C VAL A 236 -3.67 16.86 7.07
N LEU A 237 -3.71 17.24 5.79
CA LEU A 237 -4.37 18.45 5.30
C LEU A 237 -5.86 18.19 5.10
N ALA A 238 -6.68 18.75 5.98
CA ALA A 238 -8.13 18.71 5.85
C ALA A 238 -8.61 19.52 4.64
N PRO A 239 -9.69 19.09 3.95
CA PRO A 239 -10.25 19.86 2.84
C PRO A 239 -10.87 21.16 3.36
N HIS A 240 -10.63 22.27 2.66
CA HIS A 240 -11.18 23.59 2.99
C HIS A 240 -11.91 24.21 1.79
N PRO A 241 -13.16 24.68 1.92
CA PRO A 241 -13.99 25.10 0.79
C PRO A 241 -13.44 26.34 0.05
N GLU A 242 -12.70 27.20 0.76
CA GLU A 242 -12.07 28.40 0.18
C GLU A 242 -10.71 28.13 -0.46
N VAL A 243 -10.12 26.94 -0.33
CA VAL A 243 -8.78 26.64 -0.84
C VAL A 243 -8.89 25.96 -2.21
N GLY A 244 -8.11 26.45 -3.17
CA GLY A 244 -8.02 25.89 -4.53
C GLY A 244 -6.84 24.95 -4.71
N PHE A 245 -5.68 25.31 -4.16
CA PHE A 245 -4.45 24.53 -4.23
C PHE A 245 -3.46 24.99 -3.15
N TYR A 246 -2.41 24.21 -2.94
CA TYR A 246 -1.33 24.49 -1.98
C TYR A 246 -0.01 24.67 -2.74
N SER A 247 0.68 25.79 -2.50
CA SER A 247 2.08 25.96 -2.89
C SER A 247 2.97 25.46 -1.75
N VAL A 248 4.03 24.72 -2.07
CA VAL A 248 4.85 24.01 -1.08
C VAL A 248 6.30 24.48 -1.14
N SER A 249 6.83 24.94 -0.01
CA SER A 249 8.23 25.33 0.15
C SER A 249 8.87 24.69 1.37
N VAL A 250 10.19 24.54 1.35
CA VAL A 250 10.98 24.13 2.51
C VAL A 250 11.83 25.32 2.91
N SER A 251 11.73 25.72 4.18
CA SER A 251 12.57 26.76 4.79
C SER A 251 13.56 26.15 5.74
N ALA A 252 14.74 26.76 5.87
CA ALA A 252 15.79 26.29 6.77
C ALA A 252 16.43 27.45 7.55
N ARG A 253 17.11 27.11 8.65
CA ARG A 253 18.00 28.00 9.42
C ARG A 253 19.17 27.23 10.04
N GLY A 254 20.18 27.97 10.50
CA GLY A 254 21.37 27.40 11.16
C GLY A 254 22.46 26.99 10.16
N THR A 255 23.35 26.08 10.55
CA THR A 255 24.48 25.66 9.70
C THR A 255 24.63 24.15 9.71
N GLY A 256 24.71 23.55 8.53
CA GLY A 256 24.84 22.09 8.41
C GLY A 256 24.60 21.58 7.00
N SER A 257 24.03 20.39 6.91
CA SER A 257 23.66 19.73 5.67
C SER A 257 22.23 19.20 5.76
N ILE A 258 21.39 19.55 4.80
CA ILE A 258 20.00 19.07 4.67
C ILE A 258 19.87 18.40 3.31
N LYS A 259 19.57 17.11 3.30
CA LYS A 259 19.15 16.38 2.11
C LYS A 259 17.64 16.30 2.09
N THR A 260 17.00 16.82 1.05
CA THR A 260 15.56 16.65 0.82
C THR A 260 15.32 15.64 -0.30
N GLY A 261 14.38 14.75 -0.06
CA GLY A 261 13.83 13.82 -1.03
C GLY A 261 12.53 14.38 -1.64
N VAL A 262 11.68 13.48 -2.15
CA VAL A 262 10.38 13.86 -2.68
C VAL A 262 9.40 14.25 -1.56
N LEU A 263 8.38 15.03 -1.91
CA LEU A 263 7.21 15.19 -1.05
C LEU A 263 6.13 14.23 -1.55
N HIS A 264 5.82 13.20 -0.77
CA HIS A 264 4.67 12.35 -1.03
C HIS A 264 3.38 13.07 -0.65
N TRP A 265 2.33 12.88 -1.44
CA TRP A 265 0.97 13.26 -1.09
C TRP A 265 -0.01 12.14 -1.46
N ARG A 266 -0.98 11.88 -0.59
CA ARG A 266 -1.87 10.72 -0.67
C ARG A 266 -3.29 11.08 -0.25
N TYR A 267 -4.28 10.35 -0.74
CA TYR A 267 -5.61 10.43 -0.15
C TYR A 267 -5.56 9.84 1.27
N SER A 268 -5.89 10.67 2.25
CA SER A 268 -5.91 10.29 3.66
C SER A 268 -7.26 9.73 4.05
N ARG A 269 -7.24 8.66 4.86
CA ARG A 269 -8.42 8.13 5.54
C ARG A 269 -8.44 8.54 7.02
N SER A 270 -7.68 9.58 7.38
CA SER A 270 -7.67 10.22 8.69
C SER A 270 -7.54 9.22 9.85
N GLY A 271 -6.61 8.26 9.70
CA GLY A 271 -6.35 7.22 10.70
C GLY A 271 -7.04 5.86 10.46
N LEU A 272 -7.98 5.74 9.52
CA LEU A 272 -8.62 4.45 9.21
C LEU A 272 -7.77 3.50 8.35
N GLY A 273 -6.66 3.98 7.81
CA GLY A 273 -5.72 3.20 7.01
C GLY A 273 -4.99 4.02 5.96
N ARG A 274 -3.92 3.43 5.42
CA ARG A 274 -3.08 4.00 4.35
C ARG A 274 -3.50 3.38 3.02
N PHE A 275 -3.84 4.23 2.04
CA PHE A 275 -4.41 3.86 0.74
C PHE A 275 -5.78 3.17 0.81
N VAL A 276 -5.85 1.99 1.43
CA VAL A 276 -7.09 1.23 1.70
C VAL A 276 -7.38 1.22 3.21
N LEU A 277 -8.62 0.92 3.60
CA LEU A 277 -8.97 0.73 5.01
C LEU A 277 -8.09 -0.38 5.62
N GLY A 278 -7.52 -0.15 6.80
CA GLY A 278 -6.60 -1.08 7.46
C GLY A 278 -5.19 -1.14 6.89
N GLY A 279 -4.87 -0.41 5.81
CA GLY A 279 -3.51 -0.33 5.29
C GLY A 279 -2.58 0.31 6.32
N LYS A 280 -1.36 -0.25 6.46
CA LYS A 280 -0.35 0.18 7.42
C LYS A 280 0.92 0.64 6.72
N ARG A 281 1.77 1.33 7.49
CA ARG A 281 2.98 2.02 7.06
C ARG A 281 4.15 1.64 7.96
N HIS A 282 5.32 1.46 7.36
CA HIS A 282 6.61 1.43 8.02
C HIS A 282 7.51 2.49 7.39
N SER A 283 8.34 3.13 8.19
CA SER A 283 9.37 4.04 7.70
C SER A 283 10.67 3.86 8.43
N ASP A 284 11.77 4.06 7.72
CA ASP A 284 13.12 4.03 8.31
C ASP A 284 13.61 5.41 8.74
N ALA A 285 14.82 5.45 9.31
CA ALA A 285 15.54 6.66 9.66
C ALA A 285 15.83 7.60 8.47
N LYS A 286 15.82 7.09 7.23
CA LYS A 286 15.91 7.91 6.01
C LYS A 286 14.55 8.48 5.58
N ARG A 287 13.50 8.22 6.37
CA ARG A 287 12.11 8.60 6.10
C ARG A 287 11.55 7.94 4.84
N GLN A 288 12.17 6.88 4.36
CA GLN A 288 11.65 6.08 3.25
C GLN A 288 10.58 5.13 3.77
N GLU A 289 9.61 4.78 2.93
CA GLU A 289 8.41 4.07 3.38
C GLU A 289 8.20 2.75 2.67
N ILE A 290 7.59 1.78 3.37
CA ILE A 290 6.95 0.59 2.80
C ILE A 290 5.57 0.47 3.42
N PHE A 291 4.60 0.01 2.61
CA PHE A 291 3.22 -0.15 3.03
C PHE A 291 2.80 -1.61 2.95
N HIS A 292 1.94 -2.03 3.87
CA HIS A 292 1.31 -3.35 3.81
C HIS A 292 -0.18 -3.29 4.12
N TYR A 293 -0.94 -4.24 3.58
CA TYR A 293 -2.36 -4.43 3.89
C TYR A 293 -2.62 -5.91 4.08
N PHE A 294 -3.15 -6.30 5.23
CA PHE A 294 -3.53 -7.66 5.56
C PHE A 294 -5.05 -7.82 5.47
N ASN A 295 -5.55 -8.95 4.99
CA ASN A 295 -6.96 -9.32 5.05
C ASN A 295 -7.08 -10.76 5.57
N PRO A 296 -7.73 -10.99 6.73
CA PRO A 296 -7.83 -12.33 7.32
C PRO A 296 -8.65 -13.33 6.50
N GLY A 297 -9.48 -12.88 5.54
CA GLY A 297 -10.27 -13.75 4.69
C GLY A 297 -11.17 -14.72 5.47
N ASP A 298 -11.06 -16.01 5.18
CA ASP A 298 -11.74 -17.09 5.90
C ASP A 298 -10.94 -17.66 7.08
N MET A 299 -9.76 -17.10 7.37
CA MET A 299 -8.81 -17.54 8.38
C MET A 299 -8.39 -19.01 8.25
N LYS A 300 -8.46 -19.58 7.04
CA LYS A 300 -7.94 -20.92 6.75
C LYS A 300 -6.65 -20.84 5.93
N PRO A 301 -5.71 -21.78 6.06
CA PRO A 301 -4.48 -21.77 5.27
C PRO A 301 -4.71 -21.74 3.75
N PRO A 302 -3.79 -21.16 2.95
CA PRO A 302 -2.58 -20.45 3.36
C PRO A 302 -2.77 -18.93 3.48
N LEU A 303 -1.78 -18.25 4.08
CA LEU A 303 -1.59 -16.81 3.89
C LEU A 303 -0.91 -16.56 2.54
N ASN A 304 -1.54 -15.76 1.69
CA ASN A 304 -1.01 -15.42 0.36
C ASN A 304 -0.45 -13.99 0.35
N VAL A 305 0.86 -13.84 0.26
CA VAL A 305 1.54 -12.54 0.19
C VAL A 305 1.79 -12.16 -1.26
N TYR A 306 1.37 -10.97 -1.65
CA TYR A 306 1.62 -10.39 -2.98
C TYR A 306 2.39 -9.08 -2.88
N PHE A 307 3.60 -9.07 -3.44
CA PHE A 307 4.40 -7.88 -3.61
C PHE A 307 3.97 -7.17 -4.91
N SER A 308 3.61 -5.89 -4.80
CA SER A 308 3.20 -5.05 -5.92
C SER A 308 4.32 -4.86 -6.96
N GLY A 309 3.95 -4.66 -8.21
CA GLY A 309 4.87 -4.25 -9.27
C GLY A 309 5.26 -2.78 -9.17
N PHE A 310 6.17 -2.36 -10.07
CA PHE A 310 6.59 -0.96 -10.21
C PHE A 310 5.42 -0.08 -10.64
N ARG A 311 5.23 1.07 -9.98
CA ARG A 311 4.14 2.02 -10.30
C ARG A 311 4.41 3.44 -9.80
N GLY A 312 4.28 4.42 -10.71
CA GLY A 312 4.46 5.84 -10.36
C GLY A 312 3.33 6.42 -9.47
N ALA A 313 2.09 6.00 -9.71
CA ALA A 313 0.98 6.32 -8.81
C ALA A 313 1.00 5.34 -7.63
N GLU A 314 1.03 5.82 -6.40
CA GLU A 314 1.24 4.99 -5.22
C GLU A 314 0.00 4.16 -4.84
N GLY A 315 0.23 3.11 -4.05
CA GLY A 315 -0.80 2.22 -3.52
C GLY A 315 -0.55 0.74 -3.83
N PHE A 316 -1.44 -0.11 -3.33
CA PHE A 316 -1.37 -1.56 -3.49
C PHE A 316 -1.82 -2.02 -4.88
N GLU A 317 -1.13 -3.00 -5.44
CA GLU A 317 -1.59 -3.79 -6.58
C GLU A 317 -2.21 -5.12 -6.10
N GLY A 318 -3.02 -5.76 -6.93
CA GLY A 318 -3.41 -7.16 -6.71
C GLY A 318 -4.59 -7.36 -5.75
N PHE A 319 -5.15 -6.32 -5.13
CA PHE A 319 -6.23 -6.46 -4.13
C PHE A 319 -7.37 -7.40 -4.57
N PHE A 320 -8.01 -7.11 -5.71
CA PHE A 320 -9.12 -7.95 -6.18
C PHE A 320 -8.67 -9.32 -6.68
N MET A 321 -7.44 -9.44 -7.18
CA MET A 321 -6.87 -10.71 -7.59
C MET A 321 -6.72 -11.63 -6.37
N MET A 322 -6.06 -11.12 -5.32
CA MET A 322 -5.84 -11.88 -4.08
C MET A 322 -7.15 -12.18 -3.36
N LYS A 323 -8.08 -11.22 -3.29
CA LYS A 323 -9.39 -11.43 -2.67
C LYS A 323 -10.19 -12.56 -3.35
N ARG A 324 -10.10 -12.71 -4.67
CA ARG A 324 -10.81 -13.76 -5.42
C ARG A 324 -10.29 -15.16 -5.14
N LEU A 325 -9.10 -15.31 -4.55
CA LEU A 325 -8.57 -16.60 -4.13
C LEU A 325 -9.31 -17.19 -2.91
N GLY A 326 -10.17 -16.41 -2.26
CA GLY A 326 -10.99 -16.87 -1.14
C GLY A 326 -10.20 -17.28 0.11
N ALA A 327 -8.94 -16.84 0.21
CA ALA A 327 -8.00 -17.17 1.28
C ALA A 327 -7.48 -15.88 1.95
N PRO A 328 -6.87 -15.97 3.15
CA PRO A 328 -6.18 -14.85 3.77
C PRO A 328 -5.08 -14.32 2.84
N PHE A 329 -4.90 -13.01 2.79
CA PHE A 329 -3.87 -12.41 1.95
C PHE A 329 -3.24 -11.17 2.56
N LEU A 330 -2.02 -10.87 2.12
CA LEU A 330 -1.30 -9.66 2.47
C LEU A 330 -0.72 -9.02 1.20
N LEU A 331 -0.84 -7.71 1.06
CA LEU A 331 -0.27 -6.93 -0.04
C LEU A 331 0.88 -6.10 0.50
N VAL A 332 1.97 -5.98 -0.27
CA VAL A 332 3.12 -5.11 0.05
C VAL A 332 3.32 -4.10 -1.08
N ALA A 333 3.52 -2.83 -0.76
CA ALA A 333 3.74 -1.75 -1.72
C ALA A 333 4.96 -0.92 -1.34
N ASP A 334 5.76 -0.57 -2.36
CA ASP A 334 6.98 0.23 -2.23
C ASP A 334 6.81 1.52 -3.04
N PRO A 335 6.58 2.68 -2.38
CA PRO A 335 6.41 3.96 -3.05
C PRO A 335 7.72 4.73 -3.24
N ARG A 336 8.89 4.19 -2.90
CA ARG A 336 10.15 4.94 -2.96
C ARG A 336 10.53 5.29 -4.40
N LEU A 337 11.38 6.30 -4.56
CA LEU A 337 11.93 6.74 -5.86
C LEU A 337 10.83 7.05 -6.88
N GLU A 338 10.92 6.58 -8.13
CA GLU A 338 9.90 6.85 -9.15
C GLU A 338 8.64 6.00 -8.92
N GLY A 339 8.81 4.69 -8.72
CA GLY A 339 7.69 3.75 -8.61
C GLY A 339 7.99 2.48 -7.82
N GLY A 340 8.97 2.54 -6.92
CA GLY A 340 9.42 1.44 -6.07
C GLY A 340 10.93 1.23 -6.15
N CYS A 341 11.51 0.60 -5.13
CA CYS A 341 12.93 0.32 -4.99
C CYS A 341 13.14 -1.15 -4.56
N PHE A 342 12.37 -2.05 -5.19
CA PHE A 342 12.50 -3.51 -5.08
C PHE A 342 12.43 -4.07 -3.65
N TYR A 343 11.76 -3.38 -2.72
CA TYR A 343 11.61 -3.86 -1.33
C TYR A 343 12.93 -4.12 -0.59
N SER A 344 14.05 -3.65 -1.12
CA SER A 344 15.37 -3.76 -0.50
C SER A 344 15.84 -2.36 -0.06
N GLY A 345 16.60 -2.25 1.02
CA GLY A 345 16.95 -0.95 1.56
C GLY A 345 17.75 -0.99 2.86
N THR A 346 17.33 -0.20 3.83
CA THR A 346 17.86 -0.29 5.19
C THR A 346 17.32 -1.55 5.87
N ASP A 347 18.03 -2.06 6.86
CA ASP A 347 17.56 -3.21 7.64
C ASP A 347 16.20 -2.91 8.30
N GLU A 348 15.98 -1.68 8.78
CA GLU A 348 14.70 -1.23 9.34
C GLU A 348 13.51 -1.40 8.37
N LEU A 349 13.69 -1.10 7.07
CA LEU A 349 12.64 -1.33 6.07
C LEU A 349 12.40 -2.81 5.82
N GLU A 350 13.46 -3.60 5.73
CA GLU A 350 13.37 -5.02 5.43
C GLU A 350 12.76 -5.81 6.60
N GLU A 351 13.16 -5.48 7.83
CA GLU A 351 12.54 -5.97 9.06
C GLU A 351 11.06 -5.57 9.14
N GLY A 352 10.69 -4.37 8.68
CA GLY A 352 9.30 -3.94 8.59
C GLY A 352 8.45 -4.84 7.70
N VAL A 353 8.99 -5.30 6.56
CA VAL A 353 8.32 -6.28 5.67
C VAL A 353 8.21 -7.64 6.34
N GLN A 354 9.30 -8.13 6.95
CA GLN A 354 9.32 -9.42 7.64
C GLN A 354 8.27 -9.43 8.76
N LYS A 355 8.30 -8.41 9.62
CA LYS A 355 7.36 -8.25 10.73
C LYS A 355 5.91 -8.21 10.27
N ALA A 356 5.60 -7.52 9.17
CA ALA A 356 4.24 -7.46 8.64
C ALA A 356 3.69 -8.86 8.26
N ILE A 357 4.55 -9.72 7.70
CA ILE A 357 4.19 -11.09 7.32
C ILE A 357 4.10 -11.98 8.56
N GLU A 358 5.04 -11.86 9.51
CA GLU A 358 5.02 -12.58 10.79
C GLU A 358 3.78 -12.25 11.61
N ASP A 359 3.47 -10.97 11.80
CA ASP A 359 2.29 -10.50 12.53
C ASP A 359 0.99 -11.06 11.89
N ALA A 360 0.95 -11.20 10.56
CA ALA A 360 -0.18 -11.80 9.85
C ALA A 360 -0.28 -13.32 10.05
N LEU A 361 0.85 -14.04 10.04
CA LEU A 361 0.91 -15.47 10.35
C LEU A 361 0.47 -15.72 11.80
N ASP A 362 0.98 -14.94 12.75
CA ASP A 362 0.62 -15.00 14.17
C ASP A 362 -0.85 -14.69 14.38
N TYR A 363 -1.38 -13.69 13.69
CA TYR A 363 -2.82 -13.40 13.71
C TYR A 363 -3.63 -14.60 13.23
N LEU A 364 -3.19 -15.31 12.19
CA LEU A 364 -3.91 -16.47 11.66
C LEU A 364 -3.66 -17.75 12.46
N GLY A 365 -2.61 -17.79 13.29
CA GLY A 365 -2.11 -19.01 13.92
C GLY A 365 -1.51 -19.99 12.90
N PHE A 366 -0.88 -19.47 11.84
CA PHE A 366 -0.32 -20.26 10.74
C PHE A 366 1.18 -20.43 10.88
N GLU A 367 1.69 -21.57 10.41
CA GLU A 367 3.12 -21.83 10.30
C GLU A 367 3.68 -21.28 8.98
N LYS A 368 5.01 -21.16 8.87
CA LYS A 368 5.68 -20.71 7.64
C LYS A 368 5.41 -21.66 6.45
N GLN A 369 5.11 -22.93 6.69
CA GLN A 369 4.66 -23.91 5.67
C GLN A 369 3.19 -23.71 5.25
N GLN A 370 2.53 -22.66 5.73
CA GLN A 370 1.20 -22.23 5.30
C GLN A 370 1.26 -20.83 4.69
N LEU A 371 2.44 -20.43 4.20
CA LEU A 371 2.71 -19.17 3.54
C LEU A 371 2.99 -19.39 2.05
N ILE A 372 2.43 -18.51 1.21
CA ILE A 372 2.82 -18.37 -0.19
C ILE A 372 3.33 -16.95 -0.41
N LEU A 373 4.55 -16.82 -0.93
CA LEU A 373 5.10 -15.53 -1.36
C LEU A 373 4.99 -15.39 -2.87
N SER A 374 4.63 -14.20 -3.35
CA SER A 374 4.41 -14.02 -4.78
C SER A 374 4.58 -12.59 -5.28
N GLY A 375 4.79 -12.47 -6.59
CA GLY A 375 4.79 -11.18 -7.26
C GLY A 375 5.19 -11.28 -8.74
N LEU A 376 5.02 -10.19 -9.46
CA LEU A 376 5.38 -10.06 -10.87
C LEU A 376 6.38 -8.91 -11.04
N SER A 377 7.40 -9.11 -11.89
CA SER A 377 8.43 -8.08 -12.18
C SER A 377 9.10 -7.60 -10.89
N MET A 378 8.99 -6.32 -10.51
CA MET A 378 9.49 -5.81 -9.23
C MET A 378 8.99 -6.63 -8.03
N GLY A 379 7.73 -7.07 -8.04
CA GLY A 379 7.17 -7.91 -6.98
C GLY A 379 7.79 -9.31 -6.94
N ALA A 380 8.26 -9.83 -8.08
CA ALA A 380 8.94 -11.13 -8.12
C ALA A 380 10.24 -11.10 -7.31
N PHE A 381 10.97 -9.97 -7.34
CA PHE A 381 12.14 -9.78 -6.48
C PHE A 381 11.74 -9.87 -5.01
N GLY A 382 10.71 -9.15 -4.56
CA GLY A 382 10.26 -9.22 -3.16
C GLY A 382 9.87 -10.65 -2.75
N GLY A 383 9.10 -11.35 -3.59
CA GLY A 383 8.70 -12.74 -3.33
C GLY A 383 9.89 -13.70 -3.19
N LEU A 384 10.94 -13.53 -4.00
CA LEU A 384 12.17 -14.33 -3.94
C LEU A 384 13.06 -13.89 -2.77
N TYR A 385 13.35 -12.60 -2.65
CA TYR A 385 14.27 -12.02 -1.68
C TYR A 385 13.92 -12.36 -0.23
N TYR A 386 12.64 -12.24 0.14
CA TYR A 386 12.18 -12.58 1.48
C TYR A 386 11.93 -14.07 1.71
N SER A 387 11.99 -14.90 0.66
CA SER A 387 11.69 -16.33 0.81
C SER A 387 12.72 -17.07 1.66
N SER A 388 13.99 -16.67 1.66
CA SER A 388 15.03 -17.34 2.47
C SER A 388 14.77 -17.20 3.96
N TYR A 389 14.27 -16.05 4.40
CA TYR A 389 13.88 -15.78 5.79
C TYR A 389 12.68 -16.63 6.24
N PHE A 390 11.73 -16.87 5.34
CA PHE A 390 10.48 -17.55 5.68
C PHE A 390 10.50 -19.05 5.38
N ASN A 391 11.27 -19.55 4.42
CA ASN A 391 11.12 -20.92 3.91
C ASN A 391 9.64 -21.30 3.68
N PRO A 392 8.92 -20.49 2.87
CA PRO A 392 7.48 -20.64 2.69
C PRO A 392 7.14 -21.98 2.03
N HIS A 393 5.85 -22.35 2.04
CA HIS A 393 5.38 -23.51 1.28
C HIS A 393 5.66 -23.36 -0.21
N ALA A 394 5.36 -22.18 -0.77
CA ALA A 394 5.54 -21.90 -2.17
C ALA A 394 5.99 -20.46 -2.45
N VAL A 395 6.77 -20.30 -3.51
CA VAL A 395 7.08 -19.01 -4.12
C VAL A 395 6.56 -19.00 -5.56
N ILE A 396 5.61 -18.12 -5.87
CA ILE A 396 5.00 -18.01 -7.21
C ILE A 396 5.40 -16.67 -7.81
N VAL A 397 6.26 -16.67 -8.83
CA VAL A 397 6.78 -15.44 -9.40
C VAL A 397 6.78 -15.44 -10.92
N GLY A 398 6.71 -14.25 -11.51
CA GLY A 398 6.79 -14.05 -12.95
C GLY A 398 7.73 -12.90 -13.30
N LYS A 399 8.57 -13.10 -14.32
CA LYS A 399 9.60 -12.13 -14.77
C LYS A 399 10.55 -11.73 -13.62
N PRO A 400 11.29 -12.70 -13.07
CA PRO A 400 12.13 -12.48 -11.89
C PRO A 400 13.29 -11.52 -12.16
N PHE A 401 13.73 -10.84 -11.11
CA PHE A 401 14.98 -10.10 -11.05
C PHE A 401 15.86 -10.72 -9.97
N THR A 402 17.14 -10.89 -10.28
CA THR A 402 18.17 -11.40 -9.35
C THR A 402 19.35 -10.45 -9.27
N ASN A 403 19.73 -9.82 -10.39
CA ASN A 403 20.89 -8.95 -10.49
C ASN A 403 20.44 -7.53 -10.89
N LEU A 404 20.07 -6.72 -9.89
CA LEU A 404 19.61 -5.35 -10.13
C LEU A 404 20.73 -4.41 -10.61
N GLY A 405 21.97 -4.62 -10.18
CA GLY A 405 23.13 -3.86 -10.68
C GLY A 405 23.36 -4.07 -12.17
N GLU A 406 23.20 -5.30 -12.68
CA GLU A 406 23.29 -5.56 -14.12
C GLU A 406 22.20 -4.84 -14.90
N THR A 407 20.99 -4.74 -14.35
CA THR A 407 19.90 -3.95 -14.93
C THR A 407 20.33 -2.50 -15.15
N VAL A 408 21.03 -1.90 -14.17
CA VAL A 408 21.61 -0.54 -14.29
C VAL A 408 22.65 -0.48 -15.41
N SER A 409 23.59 -1.41 -15.44
CA SER A 409 24.67 -1.42 -16.44
C SER A 409 24.15 -1.62 -17.88
N ASN A 410 23.05 -2.35 -18.03
CA ASN A 410 22.42 -2.66 -19.31
C ASN A 410 21.58 -1.50 -19.86
N LEU A 411 21.22 -0.48 -19.06
CA LEU A 411 20.39 0.64 -19.50
C LEU A 411 20.92 1.30 -20.77
N LYS A 412 22.23 1.59 -20.81
CA LYS A 412 22.86 2.29 -21.94
C LYS A 412 22.80 1.50 -23.25
N LEU A 413 22.78 0.16 -23.17
CA LEU A 413 22.97 -0.73 -24.32
C LEU A 413 21.69 -1.43 -24.77
N LYS A 414 20.83 -1.84 -23.83
CA LYS A 414 19.63 -2.64 -24.12
C LYS A 414 18.33 -1.84 -24.08
N ARG A 415 18.24 -0.81 -23.21
CA ARG A 415 16.98 -0.08 -22.95
C ARG A 415 17.20 1.43 -22.71
N PRO A 416 17.77 2.19 -23.67
CA PRO A 416 17.94 3.62 -23.48
C PRO A 416 16.57 4.32 -23.33
N GLY A 417 16.35 5.00 -22.20
CA GLY A 417 15.17 5.82 -21.94
C GLY A 417 13.94 5.13 -21.34
N GLU A 418 14.05 3.89 -20.83
CA GLU A 418 12.87 3.15 -20.32
C GLU A 418 12.86 2.88 -18.81
N PHE A 419 14.00 2.66 -18.15
CA PHE A 419 14.06 2.33 -16.72
C PHE A 419 15.21 3.01 -15.98
N GLU A 420 15.36 4.31 -16.26
CA GLU A 420 16.42 5.16 -15.73
C GLU A 420 16.43 5.21 -14.20
N THR A 421 15.27 5.02 -13.57
CA THR A 421 15.12 4.90 -12.10
C THR A 421 16.00 3.81 -11.48
N SER A 422 16.43 2.79 -12.23
CA SER A 422 17.41 1.81 -11.71
C SER A 422 18.77 2.45 -11.36
N GLY A 423 19.15 3.54 -12.04
CA GLY A 423 20.30 4.36 -11.66
C GLY A 423 20.11 5.13 -10.34
N ASP A 424 18.88 5.45 -9.97
CA ASP A 424 18.54 6.02 -8.66
C ASP A 424 18.49 4.93 -7.58
N MET A 425 18.04 3.71 -7.92
CA MET A 425 17.98 2.58 -6.99
C MET A 425 19.37 2.19 -6.46
N ILE A 426 20.37 2.03 -7.33
CA ILE A 426 21.74 1.70 -6.92
C ILE A 426 22.34 2.77 -6.01
N ARG A 427 22.06 4.05 -6.28
CA ARG A 427 22.49 5.16 -5.42
C ARG A 427 21.78 5.13 -4.07
N ASN A 428 20.48 4.84 -4.06
CA ASN A 428 19.70 4.79 -2.83
C ASN A 428 20.12 3.64 -1.90
N VAL A 429 20.36 2.47 -2.47
CA VAL A 429 20.62 1.23 -1.74
C VAL A 429 22.10 1.07 -1.40
N VAL A 430 23.00 1.35 -2.36
CA VAL A 430 24.45 1.10 -2.22
C VAL A 430 25.27 2.39 -2.05
N GLY A 431 24.71 3.56 -2.40
CA GLY A 431 25.39 4.85 -2.26
C GLY A 431 26.37 5.19 -3.39
N GLY A 432 26.43 4.38 -4.45
CA GLY A 432 27.38 4.54 -5.54
C GLY A 432 26.80 4.18 -6.91
N ALA A 433 27.65 4.26 -7.94
CA ALA A 433 27.28 3.93 -9.32
C ALA A 433 28.45 3.34 -10.13
N ASP A 434 29.55 2.99 -9.47
CA ASP A 434 30.71 2.37 -10.11
C ASP A 434 30.53 0.85 -10.26
N SER A 435 31.48 0.17 -10.90
CA SER A 435 31.39 -1.27 -11.13
C SER A 435 31.36 -2.08 -9.82
N ALA A 436 32.01 -1.59 -8.75
CA ALA A 436 31.93 -2.21 -7.43
C ALA A 436 30.52 -2.07 -6.83
N SER A 437 29.87 -0.90 -7.00
CA SER A 437 28.50 -0.66 -6.58
C SER A 437 27.50 -1.54 -7.35
N VAL A 438 27.74 -1.74 -8.65
CA VAL A 438 26.94 -2.65 -9.49
C VAL A 438 27.00 -4.07 -8.95
N GLU A 439 28.20 -4.56 -8.65
CA GLU A 439 28.37 -5.90 -8.07
C GLU A 439 27.76 -6.00 -6.68
N ALA A 440 27.98 -5.02 -5.80
CA ALA A 440 27.36 -4.98 -4.48
C ALA A 440 25.83 -4.98 -4.56
N PHE A 441 25.24 -4.32 -5.56
CA PHE A 441 23.79 -4.32 -5.75
C PHE A 441 23.26 -5.66 -6.25
N ASN A 442 24.02 -6.38 -7.09
CA ASN A 442 23.70 -7.76 -7.46
C ASN A 442 23.80 -8.69 -6.24
N GLN A 443 24.90 -8.61 -5.50
CA GLN A 443 25.17 -9.50 -4.38
C GLN A 443 24.17 -9.31 -3.25
N ARG A 444 23.57 -8.13 -3.09
CA ARG A 444 22.49 -7.93 -2.11
C ARG A 444 21.40 -9.00 -2.18
N PHE A 445 20.97 -9.39 -3.38
CA PHE A 445 19.99 -10.45 -3.55
C PHE A 445 20.54 -11.80 -3.12
N TRP A 446 21.73 -12.18 -3.59
CA TRP A 446 22.33 -13.49 -3.36
C TRP A 446 22.85 -13.67 -1.93
N ASP A 447 23.30 -12.61 -1.28
CA ASP A 447 23.69 -12.62 0.12
C ASP A 447 22.50 -13.00 1.01
N LYS A 448 21.28 -12.57 0.66
CA LYS A 448 20.05 -12.91 1.40
C LYS A 448 19.41 -14.21 0.94
N PHE A 449 19.23 -14.39 -0.37
CA PHE A 449 18.64 -15.61 -0.94
C PHE A 449 19.53 -16.84 -0.66
N GLY A 450 20.84 -16.61 -0.59
CA GLY A 450 21.93 -17.53 -0.25
C GLY A 450 21.82 -18.20 1.13
N GLU A 451 21.11 -17.57 2.07
CA GLU A 451 21.05 -18.00 3.47
C GLU A 451 20.19 -19.25 3.70
N SER A 452 19.45 -19.70 2.69
CA SER A 452 18.57 -20.87 2.80
C SER A 452 18.79 -21.95 1.74
N ASP A 453 18.52 -23.19 2.16
CA ASP A 453 18.50 -24.40 1.33
C ASP A 453 17.09 -24.77 0.83
N PHE A 454 16.04 -24.07 1.28
CA PHE A 454 14.68 -24.17 0.74
C PHE A 454 14.06 -25.58 0.67
N HIS A 455 14.48 -26.52 1.52
CA HIS A 455 14.09 -27.94 1.44
C HIS A 455 12.58 -28.22 1.41
N THR A 456 11.75 -27.32 1.97
CA THR A 456 10.29 -27.47 2.02
C THR A 456 9.56 -26.52 1.06
N THR A 457 10.28 -25.72 0.28
CA THR A 457 9.69 -24.69 -0.58
C THR A 457 9.62 -25.20 -2.01
N GLN A 458 8.47 -25.02 -2.66
CA GLN A 458 8.34 -25.19 -4.10
C GLN A 458 8.39 -23.83 -4.82
N PHE A 459 9.10 -23.76 -5.94
CA PHE A 459 9.20 -22.55 -6.75
C PHE A 459 8.41 -22.73 -8.04
N ALA A 460 7.49 -21.80 -8.30
CA ALA A 460 6.81 -21.67 -9.56
C ALA A 460 7.26 -20.36 -10.22
N ILE A 461 8.06 -20.46 -11.29
CA ILE A 461 8.67 -19.32 -11.98
C ILE A 461 8.28 -19.26 -13.46
N ALA A 462 7.61 -18.19 -13.89
CA ALA A 462 7.50 -17.83 -15.30
C ALA A 462 8.51 -16.77 -15.66
N TYR A 463 9.13 -16.86 -16.84
CA TYR A 463 10.14 -15.90 -17.28
C TYR A 463 10.03 -15.61 -18.79
N MET A 464 10.61 -14.49 -19.20
CA MET A 464 10.75 -14.14 -20.61
C MET A 464 12.11 -14.63 -21.10
N GLU A 465 12.15 -15.36 -22.21
CA GLU A 465 13.39 -15.96 -22.74
C GLU A 465 14.36 -14.91 -23.31
N GLN A 466 13.85 -13.76 -23.73
CA GLN A 466 14.65 -12.63 -24.21
C GLN A 466 14.47 -11.41 -23.30
N ASP A 467 14.41 -11.64 -21.98
CA ASP A 467 14.28 -10.56 -21.00
C ASP A 467 15.43 -9.55 -21.15
N ASP A 468 15.04 -8.31 -21.36
CA ASP A 468 15.91 -7.19 -21.67
C ASP A 468 16.26 -6.35 -20.43
N TYR A 469 15.78 -6.75 -19.24
CA TYR A 469 16.24 -6.26 -17.95
C TYR A 469 17.26 -7.20 -17.30
N ASP A 470 16.81 -8.40 -16.90
CA ASP A 470 17.64 -9.44 -16.28
C ASP A 470 17.50 -10.78 -17.01
N GLY A 471 18.10 -10.84 -18.20
CA GLY A 471 18.04 -12.00 -19.12
C GLY A 471 18.58 -13.31 -18.56
N ASN A 472 19.40 -13.26 -17.51
CA ASN A 472 20.04 -14.45 -16.92
C ASN A 472 19.41 -14.85 -15.58
N ALA A 473 18.35 -14.17 -15.13
CA ALA A 473 17.73 -14.42 -13.83
C ALA A 473 17.34 -15.89 -13.63
N MET A 474 16.69 -16.51 -14.63
CA MET A 474 16.25 -17.90 -14.52
C MET A 474 17.44 -18.87 -14.50
N GLU A 475 18.46 -18.65 -15.33
CA GLU A 475 19.67 -19.49 -15.37
C GLU A 475 20.34 -19.52 -13.99
N ARG A 476 20.59 -18.35 -13.39
CA ARG A 476 21.19 -18.25 -12.05
C ARG A 476 20.33 -18.90 -10.96
N LEU A 477 19.00 -18.74 -11.02
CA LEU A 477 18.10 -19.39 -10.06
C LEU A 477 18.12 -20.91 -10.20
N ILE A 478 18.13 -21.44 -11.42
CA ILE A 478 18.25 -22.89 -11.65
C ILE A 478 19.59 -23.38 -11.10
N ASP A 479 20.70 -22.74 -11.48
CA ASP A 479 22.04 -23.15 -11.06
C ASP A 479 22.17 -23.18 -9.52
N TYR A 480 21.63 -22.17 -8.84
CA TYR A 480 21.65 -22.11 -7.39
C TYR A 480 20.75 -23.16 -6.72
N LEU A 481 19.56 -23.41 -7.26
CA LEU A 481 18.58 -24.32 -6.66
C LEU A 481 18.78 -25.79 -7.05
N ALA A 482 19.51 -26.08 -8.13
CA ALA A 482 19.71 -27.43 -8.65
C ALA A 482 20.37 -28.37 -7.63
N ASP A 483 21.29 -27.86 -6.81
CA ASP A 483 22.02 -28.64 -5.82
C ASP A 483 21.29 -28.79 -4.48
N LYS A 484 20.06 -28.25 -4.35
CA LYS A 484 19.33 -28.14 -3.06
C LYS A 484 18.11 -29.06 -2.94
N ASP A 485 17.90 -29.98 -3.88
CA ASP A 485 16.74 -30.89 -3.93
C ASP A 485 15.38 -30.16 -3.87
N VAL A 486 15.33 -28.94 -4.41
CA VAL A 486 14.15 -28.06 -4.40
C VAL A 486 13.23 -28.39 -5.57
N HIS A 487 11.92 -28.33 -5.36
CA HIS A 487 10.96 -28.52 -6.44
C HIS A 487 10.74 -27.24 -7.25
N ILE A 488 11.11 -27.24 -8.53
CA ILE A 488 11.01 -26.06 -9.40
C ILE A 488 10.10 -26.37 -10.60
N PHE A 489 9.05 -25.55 -10.77
CA PHE A 489 8.24 -25.48 -11.97
C PHE A 489 8.58 -24.20 -12.73
N CYS A 490 9.28 -24.33 -13.85
CA CYS A 490 9.61 -23.19 -14.70
C CYS A 490 8.81 -23.18 -16.02
N LYS A 491 8.45 -21.99 -16.50
CA LYS A 491 7.86 -21.81 -17.83
C LYS A 491 8.42 -20.57 -18.54
N GLY A 492 9.19 -20.81 -19.60
CA GLY A 492 9.65 -19.79 -20.53
C GLY A 492 8.56 -19.34 -21.51
N TYR A 493 8.59 -18.06 -21.84
CA TYR A 493 7.81 -17.41 -22.88
C TYR A 493 8.72 -16.56 -23.77
N GLU A 494 8.56 -16.67 -25.10
CA GLU A 494 9.27 -15.82 -26.05
C GLU A 494 8.83 -14.35 -25.93
N GLY A 495 9.80 -13.44 -26.10
CA GLY A 495 9.65 -11.99 -26.09
C GLY A 495 10.53 -11.30 -25.06
N ARG A 496 10.57 -9.97 -25.15
CA ARG A 496 11.15 -9.08 -24.14
C ARG A 496 10.22 -8.96 -22.93
N HIS A 497 10.69 -8.30 -21.87
CA HIS A 497 10.02 -8.29 -20.56
C HIS A 497 8.51 -7.98 -20.62
N ASN A 498 8.08 -7.09 -21.53
CA ASN A 498 6.69 -6.64 -21.61
C ASN A 498 5.87 -7.22 -22.78
N ASP A 499 6.45 -8.05 -23.65
CA ASP A 499 5.81 -8.47 -24.90
C ASP A 499 4.63 -9.45 -24.67
N ASN A 500 4.70 -10.38 -23.71
CA ASN A 500 3.67 -11.42 -23.49
C ASN A 500 3.11 -11.47 -22.04
N SER A 501 2.91 -10.30 -21.42
CA SER A 501 2.41 -10.17 -20.05
C SER A 501 1.10 -10.94 -19.79
N ARG A 502 0.22 -11.04 -20.80
CA ARG A 502 -1.05 -11.79 -20.68
C ARG A 502 -0.84 -13.28 -20.43
N ALA A 503 0.14 -13.91 -21.09
CA ALA A 503 0.41 -15.33 -20.88
C ALA A 503 1.00 -15.60 -19.51
N ILE A 504 1.95 -14.76 -19.06
CA ILE A 504 2.52 -14.83 -17.71
C ILE A 504 1.44 -14.67 -16.65
N ASN A 505 0.56 -13.67 -16.75
CA ASN A 505 -0.50 -13.47 -15.75
C ASN A 505 -1.46 -14.66 -15.67
N ARG A 506 -1.82 -15.27 -16.81
CA ARG A 506 -2.65 -16.48 -16.81
C ARG A 506 -1.94 -17.67 -16.16
N TRP A 507 -0.66 -17.85 -16.47
CA TRP A 507 0.13 -18.92 -15.89
C TRP A 507 0.30 -18.75 -14.37
N PHE A 508 0.60 -17.53 -13.93
CA PHE A 508 0.74 -17.16 -12.52
C PHE A 508 -0.53 -17.52 -11.72
N MET A 509 -1.71 -17.13 -12.24
CA MET A 509 -2.98 -17.49 -11.60
C MET A 509 -3.26 -18.99 -11.64
N ALA A 510 -2.88 -19.68 -12.72
CA ALA A 510 -3.03 -21.13 -12.80
C ALA A 510 -2.17 -21.87 -11.75
N GLN A 511 -0.97 -21.37 -11.44
CA GLN A 511 -0.15 -21.94 -10.36
C GLN A 511 -0.76 -21.71 -8.99
N TYR A 512 -1.28 -20.50 -8.73
CA TYR A 512 -2.06 -20.22 -7.52
C TYR A 512 -3.21 -21.22 -7.36
N HIS A 513 -4.02 -21.40 -8.41
CA HIS A 513 -5.15 -22.31 -8.36
C HIS A 513 -4.74 -23.76 -8.13
N LYS A 514 -3.65 -24.21 -8.77
CA LYS A 514 -3.13 -25.56 -8.61
C LYS A 514 -2.65 -25.80 -7.18
N ILE A 515 -1.85 -24.89 -6.62
CA ILE A 515 -1.29 -25.03 -5.26
C ILE A 515 -2.40 -24.96 -4.21
N LEU A 516 -3.29 -23.96 -4.31
CA LEU A 516 -4.40 -23.81 -3.36
C LEU A 516 -5.31 -25.04 -3.35
N LYS A 517 -5.60 -25.61 -4.53
CA LYS A 517 -6.41 -26.81 -4.64
C LYS A 517 -5.70 -28.06 -4.11
N ASN A 518 -4.50 -28.33 -4.61
CA ASN A 518 -3.82 -29.60 -4.36
C ASN A 518 -3.25 -29.68 -2.94
N ASP A 519 -2.76 -28.57 -2.41
CA ASP A 519 -1.95 -28.57 -1.18
C ASP A 519 -2.77 -28.08 0.02
N PHE A 520 -3.79 -27.25 -0.22
CA PHE A 520 -4.64 -26.66 0.83
C PHE A 520 -6.13 -27.02 0.71
N GLY A 521 -6.52 -27.84 -0.27
CA GLY A 521 -7.90 -28.32 -0.43
C GLY A 521 -8.92 -27.22 -0.76
N ARG A 522 -8.49 -26.12 -1.40
CA ARG A 522 -9.36 -25.01 -1.78
C ARG A 522 -9.90 -25.21 -3.19
N ASP A 523 -11.19 -25.55 -3.29
CA ASP A 523 -11.92 -25.53 -4.56
C ASP A 523 -12.38 -24.10 -4.86
N MET A 524 -11.81 -23.51 -5.92
CA MET A 524 -12.09 -22.14 -6.38
C MET A 524 -12.89 -22.11 -7.68
#